data_AF-A0A1Y6KJJ1-F1
#
_entry.id   AF-A0A1Y6KJJ1-F1
#
_cell.length_a   1.000
_cell.length_b   1.000
_cell.length_c   1.000
_cell.angle_alpha   90.00
_cell.angle_beta   90.00
_cell.angle_gamma   90.00
#
_symmetry.space_group_name_H-M   'P 1'
#
loop_
_entity.id
_entity.type
_entity.pdbx_description
1 polymer ?
#
loop_
_entity_poly.entity_id
_entity_poly.type
_entity_poly.pdbx_seq_one_letter_code
_entity_poly.pdbx_strand_id
1 'polypeptide(L)'
;MKSLAAALFAATVLLSPAPASAVVLDLSTMSCKQFVESGDDTIKMVLIWLDGWYKGDQDEALFDTDEFVANAKKFGTYCAEHPTVSIVTAAEKILGK
;
A
#
# COMPACT_ATOMS: atom_id res chain seq x y z
N MET A 1 23.54 33.93 46.77
CA MET A 1 23.32 32.48 46.58
C MET A 1 22.29 32.00 47.59
N LYS A 2 21.03 31.89 47.16
CA LYS A 2 19.94 31.06 47.69
C LYS A 2 18.61 31.70 47.30
N SER A 3 17.71 30.85 46.82
CA SER A 3 16.29 31.11 46.60
C SER A 3 15.96 31.91 45.33
N LEU A 4 15.65 31.16 44.26
CA LEU A 4 14.58 31.40 43.27
C LEU A 4 14.62 30.23 42.27
N ALA A 5 14.55 29.01 42.80
CA ALA A 5 14.44 27.79 42.02
C ALA A 5 13.09 27.16 42.33
N ALA A 6 12.00 27.79 41.87
CA ALA A 6 10.69 27.17 41.86
C ALA A 6 9.81 27.89 40.86
N ALA A 7 9.05 27.09 40.11
CA ALA A 7 7.97 27.50 39.23
C ALA A 7 8.40 28.06 37.87
N LEU A 8 8.90 27.20 37.00
CA LEU A 8 8.36 27.08 35.64
C LEU A 8 8.76 25.70 35.10
N PHE A 9 7.98 25.13 34.19
CA PHE A 9 8.12 23.78 33.60
C PHE A 9 7.45 22.63 34.34
N ALA A 10 6.12 22.57 34.24
CA ALA A 10 5.44 21.28 34.10
C ALA A 10 4.10 21.47 33.35
N ALA A 11 4.17 21.99 32.13
CA ALA A 11 3.10 21.81 31.15
C ALA A 11 3.55 20.71 30.19
N THR A 12 3.64 19.47 30.69
CA THR A 12 3.80 18.29 29.84
C THR A 12 2.49 18.12 29.09
N VAL A 13 2.48 18.57 27.83
CA VAL A 13 1.41 18.30 26.87
C VAL A 13 1.20 16.78 26.85
N LEU A 14 0.05 16.33 27.36
CA LEU A 14 -0.46 14.97 27.20
C LEU A 14 -0.82 14.81 25.72
N LEU A 15 0.17 14.57 24.87
CA LEU A 15 -0.08 14.09 23.52
C LEU A 15 -0.45 12.62 23.64
N SER A 16 -1.73 12.32 23.82
CA SER A 16 -2.21 10.94 23.71
C SER A 16 -1.80 10.43 22.33
N PRO A 17 -1.03 9.32 22.23
CA PRO A 17 -0.81 8.70 20.94
C PRO A 17 -2.18 8.29 20.41
N ALA A 18 -2.59 8.85 19.27
CA ALA A 18 -3.73 8.33 18.56
C ALA A 18 -3.48 6.84 18.31
N PRO A 19 -4.49 5.96 18.47
CA PRO A 19 -4.31 4.56 18.17
C PRO A 19 -3.87 4.42 16.72
N ALA A 20 -2.71 3.82 16.49
CA ALA A 20 -2.28 3.42 15.16
C ALA A 20 -3.18 2.26 14.72
N SER A 21 -4.26 2.57 14.02
CA SER A 21 -5.08 1.55 13.37
C SER A 21 -4.28 0.94 12.22
N ALA A 22 -3.83 -0.29 12.37
CA ALA A 22 -3.26 -1.05 11.27
C ALA A 22 -4.34 -1.25 10.20
N VAL A 23 -4.15 -0.66 9.03
CA VAL A 23 -5.06 -0.85 7.88
C VAL A 23 -4.78 -2.24 7.31
N VAL A 24 -5.78 -3.11 7.35
CA VAL A 24 -5.73 -4.42 6.66
C VAL A 24 -6.35 -4.25 5.28
N LEU A 25 -5.57 -4.52 4.24
CA LEU A 25 -6.06 -4.51 2.86
C LEU A 25 -6.51 -5.93 2.49
N ASP A 26 -7.81 -6.12 2.32
CA ASP A 26 -8.35 -7.36 1.76
C ASP A 26 -8.29 -7.29 0.22
N LEU A 27 -7.21 -7.80 -0.33
CA LEU A 27 -6.97 -7.80 -1.78
C LEU A 27 -7.88 -8.79 -2.52
N SER A 28 -8.49 -9.75 -1.83
CA SER A 28 -9.41 -10.71 -2.46
C SER A 28 -10.75 -10.06 -2.85
N THR A 29 -11.12 -8.98 -2.17
CA THR A 29 -12.39 -8.27 -2.38
C THR A 29 -12.21 -6.85 -2.94
N MET A 30 -10.99 -6.32 -2.95
CA MET A 30 -10.70 -5.01 -3.51
C MET A 30 -11.08 -4.95 -5.00
N SER A 31 -11.91 -3.98 -5.36
CA SER A 31 -12.23 -3.63 -6.74
C SER A 31 -11.16 -2.75 -7.37
N CYS A 32 -11.10 -2.76 -8.70
CA CYS A 32 -10.25 -1.86 -9.48
C CYS A 32 -10.53 -0.38 -9.19
N LYS A 33 -11.80 0.01 -8.95
CA LYS A 33 -12.14 1.37 -8.51
C LYS A 33 -11.47 1.73 -7.18
N GLN A 34 -11.61 0.86 -6.18
CA GLN A 34 -10.98 1.08 -4.87
C GLN A 34 -9.46 1.18 -5.00
N PHE A 35 -8.84 0.34 -5.83
CA PHE A 35 -7.40 0.41 -6.10
C PHE A 35 -6.99 1.75 -6.73
N VAL A 36 -7.63 2.18 -7.82
CA VAL A 36 -7.29 3.44 -8.51
C VAL A 36 -7.50 4.67 -7.60
N GLU A 37 -8.49 4.62 -6.71
CA GLU A 37 -8.80 5.71 -5.79
C GLU A 37 -8.03 5.63 -4.44
N SER A 38 -7.19 4.60 -4.23
CA SER A 38 -6.58 4.32 -2.92
C SER A 38 -5.38 5.19 -2.54
N GLY A 39 -4.90 6.02 -3.47
CA GLY A 39 -3.73 6.89 -3.30
C GLY A 39 -2.40 6.17 -3.54
N ASP A 40 -1.36 6.98 -3.80
CA ASP A 40 -0.07 6.52 -4.31
C ASP A 40 0.60 5.42 -3.48
N ASP A 41 0.55 5.53 -2.15
CA ASP A 41 1.21 4.55 -1.27
C ASP A 41 0.48 3.21 -1.29
N THR A 42 -0.85 3.22 -1.23
CA THR A 42 -1.66 1.99 -1.34
C THR A 42 -1.50 1.35 -2.71
N ILE A 43 -1.49 2.15 -3.78
CA ILE A 43 -1.25 1.68 -5.13
C ILE A 43 0.09 0.94 -5.23
N LYS A 44 1.18 1.56 -4.72
CA LYS A 44 2.51 0.93 -4.73
C LYS A 44 2.54 -0.36 -3.92
N MET A 45 1.95 -0.38 -2.72
CA MET A 45 1.89 -1.57 -1.88
C MET A 45 1.14 -2.72 -2.55
N VAL A 46 -0.02 -2.44 -3.16
CA VAL A 46 -0.81 -3.45 -3.86
C VAL A 46 -0.06 -3.99 -5.08
N LEU A 47 0.55 -3.11 -5.88
CA LEU A 47 1.30 -3.52 -7.07
C LEU A 47 2.50 -4.42 -6.73
N ILE A 48 3.29 -4.05 -5.71
CA ILE A 48 4.43 -4.85 -5.26
C ILE A 48 3.94 -6.20 -4.69
N TRP A 49 2.84 -6.19 -3.93
CA TRP A 49 2.25 -7.43 -3.43
C TRP A 49 1.81 -8.35 -4.56
N LEU A 50 1.15 -7.81 -5.60
CA LEU A 50 0.73 -8.58 -6.77
C LEU A 50 1.92 -9.15 -7.54
N ASP A 51 2.99 -8.36 -7.77
CA ASP A 51 4.20 -8.85 -8.43
C ASP A 51 4.80 -10.05 -7.68
N GLY A 52 4.94 -9.94 -6.36
CA GLY A 52 5.40 -11.05 -5.52
C GLY A 52 4.45 -12.25 -5.51
N TRP A 53 3.15 -12.02 -5.44
CA TRP A 53 2.13 -13.09 -5.44
C TRP A 53 2.18 -13.94 -6.71
N TYR A 54 2.27 -13.30 -7.88
CA TYR A 54 2.28 -14.00 -9.17
C TYR A 54 3.65 -14.57 -9.58
N LYS A 55 4.73 -14.15 -8.89
CA LYS A 55 6.09 -14.70 -9.08
C LYS A 55 6.52 -15.66 -7.97
N GLY A 56 5.64 -15.95 -7.01
CA GLY A 56 5.99 -16.71 -5.80
C GLY A 56 6.47 -18.15 -6.04
N ASP A 57 6.26 -18.70 -7.24
CA ASP A 57 6.71 -20.04 -7.66
C ASP A 57 8.07 -20.07 -8.39
N GLN A 58 8.67 -18.91 -8.67
CA GLN A 58 9.88 -18.81 -9.50
C GLN A 58 11.18 -19.07 -8.71
N ASP A 59 11.16 -19.10 -7.37
CA ASP A 59 12.35 -19.24 -6.49
C ASP A 59 13.49 -18.25 -6.82
N GLU A 60 13.14 -17.04 -7.27
CA GLU A 60 14.08 -15.99 -7.66
C GLU A 60 14.07 -14.81 -6.68
N ALA A 61 15.26 -14.35 -6.27
CA ALA A 61 15.44 -13.14 -5.44
C ALA A 61 15.74 -11.90 -6.31
N LEU A 62 15.14 -11.82 -7.49
CA LEU A 62 15.33 -10.73 -8.44
C LEU A 62 14.04 -9.91 -8.56
N PHE A 63 14.19 -8.60 -8.54
CA PHE A 63 13.11 -7.66 -8.81
C PHE A 63 13.44 -6.87 -10.08
N ASP A 64 12.96 -7.35 -11.22
CA ASP A 64 13.07 -6.64 -12.49
C ASP A 64 12.15 -5.41 -12.47
N THR A 65 12.76 -4.24 -12.28
CA THR A 65 12.02 -2.98 -12.17
C THR A 65 11.38 -2.55 -13.48
N ASP A 66 11.96 -2.93 -14.62
CA ASP A 66 11.43 -2.54 -15.93
C ASP A 66 10.19 -3.36 -16.26
N GLU A 67 10.24 -4.68 -16.01
CA GLU A 67 9.09 -5.56 -16.10
C GLU A 67 7.97 -5.11 -15.13
N PHE A 68 8.32 -4.84 -13.87
CA PHE A 68 7.39 -4.37 -12.86
C PHE A 68 6.66 -3.10 -13.32
N VAL A 69 7.39 -2.08 -13.80
CA VAL A 69 6.79 -0.82 -14.26
C VAL A 69 5.91 -1.05 -15.49
N ALA A 70 6.32 -1.90 -16.43
CA ALA A 70 5.52 -2.22 -17.60
C ALA A 70 4.20 -2.92 -17.23
N ASN A 71 4.27 -3.89 -16.32
CA ASN A 71 3.13 -4.65 -15.82
C ASN A 71 2.20 -3.78 -14.97
N ALA A 72 2.74 -2.94 -14.09
CA ALA A 72 1.98 -1.98 -13.30
C ALA A 72 1.18 -0.99 -14.18
N LYS A 73 1.78 -0.50 -15.28
CA LYS A 73 1.07 0.35 -16.24
C LYS A 73 -0.10 -0.38 -16.91
N LYS A 74 0.13 -1.59 -17.42
CA LYS A 74 -0.94 -2.39 -18.04
C LYS A 74 -2.08 -2.68 -17.06
N PHE A 75 -1.73 -3.09 -15.84
CA PHE A 75 -2.68 -3.39 -14.78
C PHE A 75 -3.49 -2.14 -14.37
N GLY A 76 -2.80 -1.01 -14.13
CA GLY A 76 -3.43 0.26 -13.78
C GLY A 76 -4.39 0.76 -14.86
N THR A 77 -3.99 0.71 -16.13
CA THR A 77 -4.87 1.05 -17.26
C THR A 77 -6.10 0.15 -17.30
N TYR A 78 -5.92 -1.17 -17.20
CA TYR A 78 -7.06 -2.10 -17.19
C TYR A 78 -8.01 -1.81 -16.02
N CYS A 79 -7.50 -1.57 -14.82
CA CYS A 79 -8.35 -1.24 -13.69
C CYS A 79 -9.08 0.10 -13.84
N ALA A 80 -8.48 1.10 -14.47
CA ALA A 80 -9.15 2.37 -14.76
C ALA A 80 -10.33 2.20 -15.74
N GLU A 81 -10.20 1.28 -16.70
CA GLU A 81 -11.25 0.97 -17.69
C GLU A 81 -12.34 0.03 -17.15
N HIS A 82 -12.03 -0.76 -16.12
CA HIS A 82 -12.90 -1.80 -15.57
C HIS A 82 -13.15 -1.67 -14.06
N PRO A 83 -13.78 -0.56 -13.60
CA PRO A 83 -13.83 -0.20 -12.18
C PRO A 83 -14.52 -1.23 -11.27
N THR A 84 -15.43 -2.04 -11.81
CA THR A 84 -16.20 -3.04 -11.04
C THR A 84 -15.53 -4.40 -10.94
N VAL A 85 -14.43 -4.63 -11.66
CA VAL A 85 -13.69 -5.90 -11.64
C VAL A 85 -12.84 -5.97 -10.37
N SER A 86 -12.65 -7.16 -9.79
CA SER A 86 -11.73 -7.34 -8.66
C SER A 86 -10.27 -7.23 -9.10
N ILE A 87 -9.39 -6.75 -8.23
CA ILE A 87 -7.96 -6.65 -8.56
C ILE A 87 -7.33 -8.03 -8.82
N VAL A 88 -7.85 -9.09 -8.21
CA VAL A 88 -7.38 -10.46 -8.45
C VAL A 88 -7.70 -10.88 -9.89
N THR A 89 -8.95 -10.73 -10.34
CA THR A 89 -9.33 -11.06 -11.73
C THR A 89 -8.59 -10.20 -12.75
N ALA A 90 -8.37 -8.92 -12.45
CA ALA A 90 -7.54 -8.05 -13.28
C ALA A 90 -6.09 -8.56 -13.35
N ALA A 91 -5.52 -8.98 -12.21
CA ALA A 91 -4.16 -9.46 -12.14
C ALA A 91 -3.99 -10.81 -12.84
N GLU A 92 -4.93 -11.74 -12.73
CA GLU A 92 -4.91 -13.00 -13.50
C GLU A 92 -4.88 -12.74 -15.00
N LYS A 93 -5.64 -11.74 -15.47
CA LYS A 93 -5.69 -11.37 -16.89
C LYS A 93 -4.40 -10.73 -17.41
N ILE A 94 -3.72 -9.95 -16.57
CA ILE A 94 -2.60 -9.08 -16.99
C ILE A 94 -1.24 -9.68 -16.60
N LEU A 95 -1.16 -10.33 -15.45
CA LEU A 95 0.05 -10.83 -14.78
C LEU A 95 0.06 -12.35 -14.65
N GLY A 96 -1.11 -13.00 -14.67
CA GLY A 96 -1.21 -14.45 -14.64
C GLY A 96 -0.51 -15.08 -15.84
N LYS A 97 0.15 -16.21 -15.61
CA LYS A 97 0.71 -17.07 -16.66
C LYS A 97 -0.41 -17.72 -17.48
#